data_AF-U7H4H6-F1
#
_entry.id   AF-U7H4H6-F1
#
_cell.length_a   1.000
_cell.length_b   1.000
_cell.length_c   1.000
_cell.angle_alpha   90.00
_cell.angle_beta   90.00
_cell.angle_gamma   90.00
#
_symmetry.space_group_name_H-M   'P 1'
#
loop_
_entity.id
_entity.type
_entity.pdbx_description
1 polymer ?
#
loop_
_entity_poly.entity_id
_entity_poly.type
_entity_poly.pdbx_seq_one_letter_code
_entity_poly.pdbx_strand_id
1 'polypeptide(L)'
;MSQTITLYVDGACKGNPGLGGWGAYIITEQGEHKICGGEPETTNNRMELTAAIEGVSFCPTDAHLIIWTDSNYVKQGITEWIHGWKKKNWKDVKNPDLWQKLDAVCANRNIEWNWIKGHAGHAGNEMADQLANQGAEQTAQQMKMTTQANADTKKPESDWLLNDPFGLDMGTESEEIEEELEDVIAEESNDDVSDVITENAIPASNSHPHVVITEAKLNLQGPRQLILDTETTGFYYQDSDRIIEVGAIEMINRKLTGSSIHIYINPEKPVGDSVDVHGITDEFLVDKPKYAEIADTLFAYLKGAEIIAHNATFDMNFLDMEFKRVGLPLLSDVCDVTDTLALAKNKHPGQKNSLDALVRRYEIPARDRTFHGALLDAEILADVYLAMTGGQVSFDMDALSESEEGQSKTSRQTIEVDLPVIYPNNDELNQHETWVKQFEEKHGKPCFFAK
;
A
#
# COMPACT_ATOMS: atom_id res chain seq x y z
N MET A 1 32.63 -36.30 -19.49
CA MET A 1 32.38 -34.87 -19.78
C MET A 1 31.53 -34.37 -18.62
N SER A 2 31.86 -33.21 -18.04
CA SER A 2 30.99 -32.63 -17.00
C SER A 2 29.66 -32.29 -17.64
N GLN A 3 28.57 -32.79 -17.06
CA GLN A 3 27.21 -32.54 -17.54
C GLN A 3 26.85 -31.07 -17.31
N THR A 4 26.34 -30.39 -18.32
CA THR A 4 25.79 -29.04 -18.16
C THR A 4 24.32 -29.13 -17.78
N ILE A 5 23.94 -28.50 -16.66
CA ILE A 5 22.57 -28.47 -16.14
C ILE A 5 22.10 -27.02 -16.10
N THR A 6 20.93 -26.75 -16.67
CA THR A 6 20.31 -25.42 -16.61
C THR A 6 19.25 -25.39 -15.53
N LEU A 7 19.29 -24.39 -14.66
CA LEU A 7 18.33 -24.19 -13.58
C LEU A 7 17.64 -22.84 -13.75
N TYR A 8 16.34 -22.81 -13.49
CA TYR A 8 15.57 -21.60 -13.28
C TYR A 8 15.04 -21.62 -11.85
N VAL A 9 15.28 -20.55 -11.10
CA VAL A 9 14.91 -20.48 -9.68
C VAL A 9 14.17 -19.19 -9.40
N ASP A 10 13.11 -19.30 -8.60
CA ASP A 10 12.25 -18.18 -8.24
C ASP A 10 11.59 -18.39 -6.86
N GLY A 11 11.23 -17.29 -6.21
CA GLY A 11 10.56 -17.25 -4.92
C GLY A 11 9.39 -16.28 -4.93
N ALA A 12 8.29 -16.70 -4.31
CA ALA A 12 7.06 -15.92 -4.20
C ALA A 12 6.62 -15.80 -2.75
N CYS A 13 6.03 -14.67 -2.37
CA CYS A 13 5.50 -14.44 -1.02
C CYS A 13 4.17 -13.68 -1.06
N LYS A 14 3.13 -14.25 -0.44
CA LYS A 14 1.79 -13.64 -0.29
C LYS A 14 1.72 -12.92 1.06
N GLY A 15 1.94 -11.61 1.02
CA GLY A 15 2.28 -10.80 2.21
C GLY A 15 3.78 -10.93 2.49
N ASN A 16 4.48 -9.82 2.71
CA ASN A 16 5.93 -9.81 2.91
C ASN A 16 6.27 -9.03 4.20
N PRO A 17 6.42 -9.70 5.37
CA PRO A 17 6.42 -11.15 5.57
C PRO A 17 5.04 -11.81 5.47
N GLY A 18 5.00 -13.11 5.18
CA GLY A 18 3.77 -13.89 5.05
C GLY A 18 4.00 -15.28 4.42
N LEU A 19 2.94 -15.88 3.89
CA LEU A 19 2.99 -17.21 3.29
C LEU A 19 3.83 -17.20 2.01
N GLY A 20 4.94 -17.92 2.00
CA GLY A 20 5.85 -17.97 0.85
C GLY A 20 6.06 -19.35 0.28
N GLY A 21 6.53 -19.37 -0.96
CA GLY A 21 6.90 -20.57 -1.69
C GLY A 21 8.12 -20.34 -2.57
N TRP A 22 8.88 -21.40 -2.80
CA TRP A 22 10.07 -21.40 -3.64
C TRP A 22 9.93 -22.47 -4.72
N GLY A 23 10.51 -22.21 -5.90
CA GLY A 23 10.44 -23.09 -7.06
C GLY A 23 11.78 -23.19 -7.77
N ALA A 24 12.17 -24.40 -8.14
CA ALA A 24 13.32 -24.64 -9.02
C ALA A 24 12.97 -25.60 -10.14
N TYR A 25 13.25 -25.17 -11.37
CA TYR A 25 13.06 -25.92 -12.60
C TYR A 25 14.42 -26.29 -13.19
N ILE A 26 14.72 -27.58 -13.23
CA ILE A 26 16.06 -28.12 -13.48
C ILE A 26 16.03 -28.96 -14.75
N ILE A 27 16.83 -28.57 -15.74
CA ILE A 27 16.91 -29.20 -17.05
C ILE A 27 18.25 -29.91 -17.16
N THR A 28 18.19 -31.24 -17.23
CA THR A 28 19.35 -32.13 -17.42
C THR A 28 19.27 -32.81 -18.78
N GLU A 29 20.38 -33.42 -19.24
CA GLU A 29 20.37 -34.26 -20.45
C GLU A 29 19.40 -35.44 -20.38
N GLN A 30 19.01 -35.87 -19.17
CA GLN A 30 18.11 -37.00 -18.93
C GLN A 30 16.65 -36.59 -18.79
N GLY A 31 16.36 -35.29 -18.74
CA GLY A 31 15.00 -34.76 -18.61
C GLY A 31 14.90 -33.57 -17.66
N GLU A 32 13.65 -33.18 -17.44
CA GLU A 32 13.23 -32.02 -16.64
C GLU A 32 12.80 -32.45 -15.23
N HIS A 33 13.24 -31.70 -14.22
CA HIS A 33 12.84 -31.89 -12.82
C HIS A 33 12.25 -30.59 -12.28
N LYS A 34 11.14 -30.72 -11.55
CA LYS A 34 10.39 -29.60 -10.97
C LYS A 34 10.31 -29.83 -9.47
N ILE A 35 10.94 -28.96 -8.70
CA ILE A 35 10.91 -29.01 -7.25
C ILE A 35 10.35 -27.70 -6.70
N CYS A 36 9.56 -27.80 -5.64
CA CYS A 36 8.98 -26.65 -4.96
C CYS A 36 8.79 -26.96 -3.47
N GLY A 37 8.65 -25.91 -2.69
CA GLY A 37 8.30 -25.98 -1.27
C GLY A 37 7.82 -24.61 -0.80
N GLY A 38 7.52 -24.49 0.49
CA GLY A 38 7.11 -23.21 1.03
C GLY A 38 7.20 -23.13 2.54
N GLU A 39 7.05 -21.91 3.04
CA GLU A 39 7.11 -21.59 4.46
C GLU A 39 5.89 -20.76 4.88
N PRO A 40 5.31 -21.08 6.04
CA PRO A 40 4.24 -20.33 6.69
C PRO A 40 4.37 -18.82 6.74
N GLU A 41 5.53 -18.37 7.17
CA GLU A 41 5.81 -17.01 7.58
C GLU A 41 7.25 -16.73 7.18
N THR A 42 7.41 -16.12 6.03
CA THR A 42 8.71 -15.90 5.39
C THR A 42 8.69 -14.61 4.58
N THR A 43 9.75 -14.32 3.85
CA THR A 43 9.84 -13.14 2.97
C THR A 43 10.18 -13.58 1.55
N ASN A 44 9.93 -12.71 0.57
CA ASN A 44 10.26 -12.99 -0.83
C ASN A 44 11.76 -13.33 -0.99
N ASN A 45 12.63 -12.51 -0.41
CA ASN A 45 14.08 -12.70 -0.48
C ASN A 45 14.54 -14.04 0.13
N ARG A 46 13.84 -14.52 1.18
CA ARG A 46 14.15 -15.83 1.77
C ARG A 46 13.73 -16.97 0.86
N MET A 47 12.58 -16.84 0.19
CA MET A 47 12.11 -17.86 -0.77
C MET A 47 12.99 -17.92 -2.01
N GLU A 48 13.42 -16.79 -2.55
CA GLU A 48 14.35 -16.76 -3.68
C GLU A 48 15.71 -17.39 -3.34
N LEU A 49 16.26 -17.09 -2.15
CA LEU A 49 17.49 -17.73 -1.68
C LEU A 49 17.30 -19.24 -1.47
N THR A 50 16.15 -19.65 -0.92
CA THR A 50 15.84 -21.07 -0.71
C THR A 50 15.70 -21.81 -2.04
N ALA A 51 15.06 -21.21 -3.05
CA ALA A 51 14.97 -21.76 -4.40
C ALA A 51 16.36 -22.04 -4.99
N ALA A 52 17.28 -21.08 -4.85
CA ALA A 52 18.65 -21.22 -5.30
C ALA A 52 19.40 -22.33 -4.54
N ILE A 53 19.28 -22.38 -3.21
CA ILE A 53 19.93 -23.41 -2.37
C ILE A 53 19.45 -24.81 -2.74
N GLU A 54 18.14 -25.02 -2.79
CA GLU A 54 17.53 -26.32 -3.06
C GLU A 54 17.80 -26.76 -4.50
N GLY A 55 17.72 -25.83 -5.46
CA GLY A 55 18.07 -26.07 -6.86
C GLY A 55 19.50 -26.56 -7.03
N VAL A 56 20.48 -25.86 -6.45
CA VAL A 56 21.89 -26.27 -6.54
C VAL A 56 22.15 -27.57 -5.78
N SER A 57 21.50 -27.77 -4.63
CA SER A 57 21.65 -28.98 -3.82
C SER A 57 21.14 -30.23 -4.52
N PHE A 58 20.10 -30.11 -5.35
CA PHE A 58 19.57 -31.20 -6.15
C PHE A 58 20.56 -31.69 -7.23
N CYS A 59 21.41 -30.79 -7.74
CA CYS A 59 22.35 -31.13 -8.81
C CYS A 59 23.62 -31.82 -8.30
N PRO A 60 24.20 -32.75 -9.10
CA PRO A 60 25.50 -33.36 -8.82
C PRO A 60 26.61 -32.31 -8.61
N THR A 61 27.57 -32.61 -7.73
CA THR A 61 28.66 -31.70 -7.37
C THR A 61 29.67 -31.44 -8.49
N ASP A 62 29.77 -32.35 -9.45
CA ASP A 62 30.71 -32.31 -10.58
C ASP A 62 30.09 -31.74 -11.88
N ALA A 63 28.81 -31.38 -11.85
CA ALA A 63 28.11 -30.78 -12.98
C ALA A 63 28.46 -29.29 -13.12
N HIS A 64 28.42 -28.81 -14.37
CA HIS A 64 28.46 -27.38 -14.66
C HIS A 64 27.03 -26.83 -14.63
N LEU A 65 26.78 -25.84 -13.76
CA LEU A 65 25.44 -25.30 -13.56
C LEU A 65 25.30 -23.93 -14.22
N ILE A 66 24.23 -23.73 -14.98
CA ILE A 66 23.81 -22.43 -15.51
C ILE A 66 22.50 -22.07 -14.80
N ILE A 67 22.56 -21.10 -13.89
CA ILE A 67 21.42 -20.70 -13.06
C ILE A 67 20.86 -19.39 -13.58
N TRP A 68 19.55 -19.38 -13.81
CA TRP A 68 18.77 -18.21 -14.19
C TRP A 68 17.87 -17.82 -13.01
N THR A 69 17.92 -16.56 -12.64
CA THR A 69 17.06 -15.95 -11.62
C THR A 69 16.67 -14.54 -12.08
N ASP A 70 15.47 -14.10 -11.74
CA ASP A 70 15.05 -12.71 -11.92
C ASP A 70 15.31 -11.82 -10.71
N SER A 71 15.85 -12.41 -9.64
CA SER A 71 16.31 -11.69 -8.46
C SER A 71 17.69 -11.08 -8.67
N ASN A 72 17.73 -9.75 -8.78
CA ASN A 72 18.99 -9.01 -8.67
C ASN A 72 19.64 -9.21 -7.30
N TYR A 73 18.84 -9.40 -6.25
CA TYR A 73 19.33 -9.64 -4.89
C TYR A 73 20.13 -10.94 -4.80
N VAL A 74 19.62 -12.04 -5.37
CA VAL A 74 20.35 -13.32 -5.42
C VAL A 74 21.57 -13.22 -6.33
N LYS A 75 21.40 -12.70 -7.55
CA LYS A 75 22.50 -12.59 -8.54
C LYS A 75 23.65 -11.75 -8.00
N GLN A 76 23.40 -10.51 -7.57
CA GLN A 76 24.46 -9.61 -7.11
C GLN A 76 25.01 -10.08 -5.76
N GLY A 77 24.17 -10.64 -4.89
CA GLY A 77 24.61 -11.15 -3.60
C GLY A 77 25.66 -12.26 -3.72
N ILE A 78 25.43 -13.26 -4.59
CA ILE A 78 26.37 -14.38 -4.77
C ILE A 78 27.59 -14.01 -5.63
N THR A 79 27.47 -13.10 -6.60
CA THR A 79 28.59 -12.75 -7.50
C THR A 79 29.46 -11.61 -6.99
N GLU A 80 28.90 -10.66 -6.23
CA GLU A 80 29.58 -9.41 -5.87
C GLU A 80 29.71 -9.26 -4.35
N TRP A 81 28.62 -9.34 -3.61
CA TRP A 81 28.59 -8.94 -2.19
C TRP A 81 29.16 -9.99 -1.23
N ILE A 82 29.04 -11.27 -1.57
CA ILE A 82 29.43 -12.38 -0.68
C ILE A 82 30.89 -12.35 -0.24
N HIS A 83 31.78 -11.86 -1.10
CA HIS A 83 33.20 -11.71 -0.77
C HIS A 83 33.43 -10.67 0.33
N GLY A 84 32.66 -9.58 0.32
CA GLY A 84 32.67 -8.55 1.35
C GLY A 84 32.09 -9.06 2.66
N TRP A 85 30.97 -9.78 2.60
CA TRP A 85 30.31 -10.35 3.77
C TRP A 85 31.17 -11.38 4.49
N LYS A 86 31.83 -12.29 3.76
CA LYS A 86 32.76 -13.27 4.35
C LYS A 86 33.93 -12.61 5.06
N LYS A 87 34.50 -11.54 4.50
CA LYS A 87 35.58 -10.76 5.13
C LYS A 87 35.13 -10.07 6.42
N LYS A 88 33.87 -9.64 6.49
CA LYS A 88 33.25 -9.00 7.67
C LYS A 88 32.58 -10.00 8.62
N ASN A 89 32.81 -11.29 8.45
CA ASN A 89 32.18 -12.36 9.23
C ASN A 89 30.64 -12.26 9.30
N TRP A 90 30.02 -11.91 8.16
CA TRP A 90 28.56 -11.80 7.99
C TRP A 90 27.89 -10.77 8.91
N LYS A 91 28.64 -9.81 9.43
CA LYS A 91 28.11 -8.72 10.26
C LYS A 91 27.23 -7.79 9.42
N ASP A 92 26.04 -7.46 9.94
CA ASP A 92 25.06 -6.55 9.34
C ASP A 92 24.49 -7.04 7.97
N VAL A 93 24.45 -8.36 7.75
CA VAL A 93 23.89 -8.98 6.53
C VAL A 93 22.46 -9.47 6.79
N LYS A 94 21.52 -9.15 5.89
CA LYS A 94 20.15 -9.68 5.94
C LYS A 94 20.13 -11.15 5.49
N ASN A 95 19.40 -12.01 6.19
CA ASN A 95 19.35 -13.47 5.94
C ASN A 95 20.74 -14.16 5.94
N PRO A 96 21.61 -13.93 6.94
CA PRO A 96 22.96 -14.47 6.96
C PRO A 96 22.97 -16.00 7.02
N ASP A 97 21.92 -16.59 7.60
CA ASP A 97 21.70 -18.04 7.68
C ASP A 97 21.57 -18.69 6.30
N LEU A 98 20.79 -18.08 5.39
CA LEU A 98 20.60 -18.59 4.04
C LEU A 98 21.81 -18.32 3.15
N TRP A 99 22.44 -17.15 3.27
CA TRP A 99 23.65 -16.85 2.51
C TRP A 99 24.82 -17.77 2.86
N GLN A 100 25.00 -18.12 4.13
CA GLN A 100 26.02 -19.10 4.54
C GLN A 100 25.72 -20.50 3.96
N LYS A 101 24.45 -20.91 3.92
CA LYS A 101 24.04 -22.17 3.29
C LYS A 101 24.31 -22.15 1.78
N LEU A 102 23.93 -21.07 1.09
CA LEU A 102 24.16 -20.93 -0.35
C LEU A 102 25.65 -20.94 -0.70
N ASP A 103 26.49 -20.20 0.05
CA ASP A 103 27.95 -20.23 -0.11
C ASP A 103 28.51 -21.64 0.04
N ALA A 104 28.05 -22.38 1.06
CA ALA A 104 28.51 -23.75 1.31
C ALA A 104 28.11 -24.72 0.19
N VAL A 105 26.89 -24.59 -0.34
CA VAL A 105 26.39 -25.45 -1.42
C VAL A 105 27.07 -25.12 -2.76
N CYS A 106 27.37 -23.85 -3.01
CA CYS A 106 28.08 -23.40 -4.21
C CYS A 106 29.60 -23.65 -4.15
N ALA A 107 30.16 -23.90 -2.96
CA ALA A 107 31.59 -24.08 -2.77
C ALA A 107 32.17 -25.20 -3.65
N ASN A 108 33.26 -24.90 -4.35
CA ASN A 108 33.99 -25.82 -5.25
C ASN A 108 33.17 -26.36 -6.43
N ARG A 109 32.07 -25.70 -6.82
CA ARG A 109 31.28 -26.04 -8.02
C ARG A 109 31.53 -25.05 -9.15
N ASN A 110 31.32 -25.47 -10.38
CA ASN A 110 31.40 -24.60 -11.57
C ASN A 110 30.01 -24.06 -11.91
N ILE A 111 29.69 -22.85 -11.44
CA ILE A 111 28.36 -22.25 -11.54
C ILE A 111 28.44 -20.92 -12.29
N GLU A 112 27.59 -20.77 -13.30
CA GLU A 112 27.32 -19.53 -14.01
C GLU A 112 25.98 -18.94 -13.54
N TRP A 113 25.98 -17.68 -13.12
CA TRP A 113 24.79 -16.97 -12.65
C TRP A 113 24.36 -15.95 -13.69
N ASN A 114 23.13 -16.10 -14.17
CA ASN A 114 22.52 -15.24 -15.16
C ASN A 114 21.27 -14.57 -14.59
N TRP A 115 21.14 -13.27 -14.85
CA TRP A 115 19.93 -12.54 -14.52
C TRP A 115 19.00 -12.50 -15.72
N ILE A 116 17.71 -12.71 -15.48
CA ILE A 116 16.66 -12.57 -16.49
C ILE A 116 15.59 -11.63 -15.99
N LYS A 117 14.90 -10.97 -16.90
CA LYS A 117 13.79 -10.11 -16.49
C LYS A 117 12.57 -10.97 -16.14
N GLY A 118 12.05 -10.80 -14.92
CA GLY A 118 10.81 -11.45 -14.48
C GLY A 118 9.62 -11.11 -15.37
N HIS A 119 8.71 -12.07 -15.57
CA HIS A 119 7.49 -11.97 -16.40
C HIS A 119 7.71 -11.45 -17.83
N ALA A 120 8.86 -11.77 -18.45
CA ALA A 120 9.20 -11.35 -19.81
C ALA A 120 8.91 -12.40 -20.91
N GLY A 121 8.12 -13.45 -20.62
CA GLY A 121 7.81 -14.51 -21.60
C GLY A 121 8.84 -15.65 -21.66
N HIS A 122 9.75 -15.74 -20.69
CA HIS A 122 10.75 -16.80 -20.66
C HIS A 122 10.19 -18.05 -20.00
N ALA A 123 9.90 -19.07 -20.80
CA ALA A 123 9.25 -20.31 -20.36
C ALA A 123 9.89 -20.99 -19.14
N GLY A 124 11.23 -20.93 -19.01
CA GLY A 124 11.93 -21.48 -17.84
C GLY A 124 11.69 -20.70 -16.55
N ASN A 125 11.69 -19.37 -16.63
CA ASN A 125 11.43 -18.50 -15.48
C ASN A 125 9.95 -18.55 -15.08
N GLU A 126 9.04 -18.56 -16.06
CA GLU A 126 7.60 -18.71 -15.80
C GLU A 126 7.29 -20.06 -15.14
N MET A 127 8.02 -21.12 -15.49
CA MET A 127 7.90 -22.40 -14.80
C MET A 127 8.37 -22.31 -13.34
N ALA A 128 9.47 -21.60 -13.07
CA ALA A 128 9.96 -21.41 -11.71
C ALA A 128 8.98 -20.59 -10.86
N ASP A 129 8.41 -19.51 -11.40
CA ASP A 129 7.35 -18.70 -10.76
C ASP A 129 6.10 -19.53 -10.46
N GLN A 130 5.66 -20.36 -11.41
CA GLN A 130 4.53 -21.28 -11.20
C GLN A 130 4.81 -22.27 -10.07
N LEU A 131 6.03 -22.80 -10.00
CA LEU A 131 6.45 -23.72 -8.94
C LEU A 131 6.52 -23.03 -7.57
N ALA A 132 7.00 -21.78 -7.52
CA ALA A 132 7.03 -21.00 -6.28
C ALA A 132 5.61 -20.75 -5.74
N ASN A 133 4.69 -20.34 -6.62
CA ASN A 133 3.27 -20.17 -6.26
C ASN A 133 2.61 -21.49 -5.82
N GLN A 134 2.94 -22.60 -6.49
CA GLN A 134 2.47 -23.93 -6.11
C GLN A 134 2.98 -24.33 -4.72
N GLY A 135 4.24 -24.05 -4.39
CA GLY A 135 4.83 -24.33 -3.08
C GLY A 135 4.15 -23.56 -1.95
N ALA A 136 3.81 -22.29 -2.18
CA ALA A 136 3.05 -21.48 -1.23
C ALA A 136 1.64 -22.07 -1.00
N GLU A 137 0.96 -22.49 -2.06
CA GLU A 137 -0.38 -23.07 -1.97
C GLU A 137 -0.39 -24.43 -1.24
N GLN A 138 0.57 -25.30 -1.52
CA GLN A 138 0.74 -26.57 -0.80
C GLN A 138 0.92 -26.34 0.70
N THR A 139 1.73 -25.33 1.06
CA THR A 139 1.96 -24.95 2.45
C THR A 139 0.67 -24.45 3.13
N ALA A 140 -0.12 -23.63 2.44
CA ALA A 140 -1.44 -23.20 2.93
C ALA A 140 -2.40 -24.37 3.16
N GLN A 141 -2.41 -25.35 2.25
CA GLN A 141 -3.26 -26.54 2.37
C GLN A 141 -2.82 -27.41 3.56
N GLN A 142 -1.52 -27.60 3.75
CA GLN A 142 -0.97 -28.33 4.89
C GLN A 142 -1.31 -27.66 6.23
N MET A 143 -1.26 -26.33 6.30
CA MET A 143 -1.72 -25.59 7.49
C MET A 143 -3.20 -25.80 7.79
N LYS A 144 -4.05 -25.74 6.77
CA LYS A 144 -5.50 -25.95 6.91
C LYS A 144 -5.78 -27.36 7.42
N MET A 145 -5.14 -28.37 6.84
CA MET A 145 -5.25 -29.77 7.29
C MET A 145 -4.74 -29.97 8.73
N THR A 146 -3.63 -29.33 9.10
CA THR A 146 -3.08 -29.40 10.47
C THR A 146 -4.00 -28.74 11.49
N THR A 147 -4.61 -27.61 11.13
CA THR A 147 -5.60 -26.91 11.97
C THR A 147 -6.86 -27.75 12.18
N GLN A 148 -7.32 -28.42 11.12
CA GLN A 148 -8.51 -29.26 11.15
C GLN A 148 -8.27 -30.58 11.92
N ALA A 149 -7.09 -31.20 11.79
CA ALA A 149 -6.71 -32.38 12.57
C ALA A 149 -6.50 -32.08 14.07
N ASN A 150 -6.04 -30.88 14.41
CA ASN A 150 -5.97 -30.42 15.80
C ASN A 150 -7.34 -30.03 16.38
N ALA A 151 -8.31 -29.68 15.54
CA ALA A 151 -9.70 -29.48 15.96
C ALA A 151 -10.42 -30.82 16.22
N ASP A 152 -10.21 -31.83 15.38
CA ASP A 152 -10.83 -33.17 15.53
C ASP A 152 -10.24 -34.01 16.69
N THR A 153 -9.09 -33.64 17.24
CA THR A 153 -8.48 -34.31 18.41
C THR A 153 -8.87 -33.69 19.76
N LYS A 154 -9.51 -32.52 19.78
CA LYS A 154 -10.17 -32.00 20.99
C LYS A 154 -11.56 -32.65 21.12
N LYS A 155 -11.65 -33.70 21.94
CA LYS A 155 -12.94 -34.14 22.52
C LYS A 155 -13.67 -32.93 23.11
N PRO A 156 -15.01 -32.85 23.02
CA PRO A 156 -15.75 -31.71 23.53
C PRO A 156 -15.59 -31.70 25.05
N GLU A 157 -14.90 -30.70 25.58
CA GLU A 157 -14.95 -30.45 27.02
C GLU A 157 -16.39 -30.09 27.37
N SER A 158 -16.90 -30.76 28.40
CA SER A 158 -18.19 -30.47 29.00
C SER A 158 -18.19 -29.02 29.47
N ASP A 159 -19.08 -28.24 28.88
CA ASP A 159 -19.37 -26.86 29.19
C ASP A 159 -19.56 -26.68 30.71
N TRP A 160 -18.55 -26.13 31.39
CA TRP A 160 -18.56 -25.89 32.84
C TRP A 160 -19.71 -24.95 33.22
N LEU A 161 -20.13 -24.07 32.31
CA LEU A 161 -21.20 -23.10 32.53
C LEU A 161 -22.62 -23.70 32.64
N LEU A 162 -22.78 -25.00 32.41
CA LEU A 162 -24.07 -25.70 32.45
C LEU A 162 -24.34 -26.49 33.73
N ASN A 163 -23.42 -26.48 34.71
CA ASN A 163 -23.65 -27.06 36.04
C ASN A 163 -23.45 -26.00 37.14
N ASP A 164 -24.32 -25.00 37.16
CA ASP A 164 -24.51 -24.15 38.33
C ASP A 164 -25.20 -24.98 39.45
N PRO A 165 -24.56 -25.19 40.61
CA PRO A 165 -25.14 -25.92 41.74
C PRO A 165 -26.23 -25.15 42.50
N PHE A 166 -26.51 -23.89 42.13
CA PHE A 166 -27.51 -23.06 42.79
C PHE A 166 -28.59 -22.63 41.79
N GLY A 167 -29.50 -23.55 41.51
CA GLY A 167 -30.69 -23.28 40.71
C GLY A 167 -31.54 -22.15 41.30
N LEU A 168 -31.53 -21.01 40.63
CA LEU A 168 -32.52 -19.95 40.76
C LEU A 168 -32.88 -19.46 39.36
N ASP A 169 -33.87 -20.13 38.78
CA ASP A 169 -34.63 -19.64 37.64
C ASP A 169 -35.65 -18.59 38.12
N MET A 170 -35.82 -17.50 37.36
CA MET A 170 -37.09 -16.85 37.02
C MET A 170 -36.94 -15.33 36.79
N GLY A 171 -37.31 -14.91 35.58
CA GLY A 171 -38.37 -13.90 35.42
C GLY A 171 -37.97 -12.43 35.24
N THR A 172 -38.23 -11.93 34.03
CA THR A 172 -38.98 -10.69 33.69
C THR A 172 -38.59 -9.32 34.28
N GLU A 173 -38.59 -8.35 33.35
CA GLU A 173 -38.96 -6.94 33.51
C GLU A 173 -37.94 -5.92 34.07
N SER A 174 -37.67 -4.94 33.20
CA SER A 174 -37.59 -3.48 33.38
C SER A 174 -37.33 -2.82 34.76
N GLU A 175 -36.56 -1.74 34.64
CA GLU A 175 -36.57 -0.48 35.44
C GLU A 175 -35.86 -0.47 36.80
N GLU A 176 -34.84 0.42 36.90
CA GLU A 176 -34.72 1.49 37.92
C GLU A 176 -33.83 1.04 39.12
N ILE A 177 -32.95 1.81 39.79
CA ILE A 177 -32.77 3.25 40.00
C ILE A 177 -31.47 3.48 40.85
N GLU A 178 -30.87 4.68 40.75
CA GLU A 178 -30.09 5.49 41.75
C GLU A 178 -28.88 4.90 42.51
N GLU A 179 -27.67 5.48 42.43
CA GLU A 179 -27.13 6.78 42.91
C GLU A 179 -26.45 6.75 44.30
N GLU A 180 -25.37 7.54 44.37
CA GLU A 180 -24.74 8.26 45.49
C GLU A 180 -23.24 7.94 45.69
N LEU A 181 -22.31 8.81 45.25
CA LEU A 181 -21.82 10.09 45.85
C LEU A 181 -20.78 9.80 46.97
N GLU A 182 -19.64 10.49 47.17
CA GLU A 182 -19.21 11.90 47.06
C GLU A 182 -17.67 11.94 46.75
N ASP A 183 -17.09 12.84 45.94
CA ASP A 183 -16.92 14.32 45.99
C ASP A 183 -15.78 14.85 46.89
N VAL A 184 -14.82 15.56 46.28
CA VAL A 184 -14.29 16.84 46.80
C VAL A 184 -13.78 17.73 45.66
N ILE A 185 -14.40 18.90 45.57
CA ILE A 185 -14.18 20.03 44.65
C ILE A 185 -13.48 21.18 45.44
N ALA A 186 -12.71 22.02 44.73
CA ALA A 186 -12.62 23.48 44.92
C ALA A 186 -11.81 24.05 43.73
N GLU A 187 -12.42 24.50 42.62
CA GLU A 187 -13.12 25.78 42.34
C GLU A 187 -12.31 27.07 42.58
N GLU A 188 -12.06 27.80 41.47
CA GLU A 188 -12.49 29.18 41.15
C GLU A 188 -11.70 29.62 39.89
N SER A 189 -12.20 30.31 38.88
CA SER A 189 -13.46 31.04 38.63
C SER A 189 -13.53 31.37 37.12
N ASN A 190 -14.74 31.46 36.57
CA ASN A 190 -15.06 31.92 35.21
C ASN A 190 -14.57 33.36 34.94
N ASP A 191 -14.18 33.61 33.68
CA ASP A 191 -14.54 34.84 32.99
C ASP A 191 -14.85 34.52 31.52
N ASP A 192 -16.06 34.90 31.11
CA ASP A 192 -16.54 34.98 29.74
C ASP A 192 -15.66 35.90 28.90
N VAL A 193 -15.14 35.42 27.77
CA VAL A 193 -14.96 36.26 26.58
C VAL A 193 -15.27 35.43 25.33
N SER A 194 -16.36 35.83 24.69
CA SER A 194 -16.64 35.57 23.29
C SER A 194 -15.48 36.05 22.41
N ASP A 195 -14.77 35.15 21.75
CA ASP A 195 -14.05 35.52 20.53
C ASP A 195 -13.97 34.37 19.53
N VAL A 196 -14.29 34.75 18.31
CA VAL A 196 -14.29 33.95 17.10
C VAL A 196 -12.86 33.53 16.78
N ILE A 197 -12.52 32.24 16.93
CA ILE A 197 -11.22 31.73 16.49
C ILE A 197 -11.30 31.40 15.00
N THR A 198 -11.15 32.43 14.18
CA THR A 198 -10.53 32.30 12.85
C THR A 198 -9.02 32.28 13.02
N GLU A 199 -8.42 31.10 13.17
CA GLU A 199 -6.95 30.96 13.09
C GLU A 199 -6.59 29.69 12.30
N ASN A 200 -6.67 29.81 10.96
CA ASN A 200 -5.89 29.00 10.02
C ASN A 200 -4.85 29.93 9.37
N ALA A 201 -3.96 30.48 10.19
CA ALA A 201 -2.76 31.16 9.70
C ALA A 201 -1.57 30.48 10.35
N ILE A 202 -0.76 29.80 9.53
CA ILE A 202 0.57 29.35 9.92
C ILE A 202 1.32 30.59 10.42
N PRO A 203 1.85 30.60 11.67
CA PRO A 203 2.60 31.76 12.15
C PRO A 203 3.83 31.96 11.24
N ALA A 204 3.91 33.15 10.65
CA ALA A 204 4.94 33.57 9.68
C ALA A 204 6.32 33.83 10.33
N SER A 205 6.78 32.96 11.24
CA SER A 205 7.99 33.20 12.03
C SER A 205 9.03 32.08 12.03
N ASN A 206 8.98 31.13 11.09
CA ASN A 206 10.06 30.14 10.90
C ASN A 206 10.19 29.69 9.43
N SER A 207 10.04 30.60 8.47
CA SER A 207 10.31 30.29 7.06
C SER A 207 11.83 30.28 6.83
N HIS A 208 12.43 29.09 6.87
CA HIS A 208 13.82 28.90 6.46
C HIS A 208 14.01 29.41 5.02
N PRO A 209 15.08 30.16 4.68
CA PRO A 209 15.25 30.81 3.37
C PRO A 209 15.27 29.86 2.15
N HIS A 210 15.36 28.56 2.39
CA HIS A 210 15.37 27.51 1.36
C HIS A 210 14.07 26.69 1.31
N VAL A 211 13.08 27.00 2.14
CA VAL A 211 11.75 26.39 2.08
C VAL A 211 10.89 27.27 1.20
N VAL A 212 10.55 26.77 0.01
CA VAL A 212 9.67 27.48 -0.92
C VAL A 212 8.24 27.06 -0.62
N ILE A 213 7.51 27.90 0.11
CA ILE A 213 6.06 27.76 0.29
C ILE A 213 5.37 28.71 -0.67
N THR A 214 4.63 28.18 -1.62
CA THR A 214 3.74 28.95 -2.48
C THR A 214 2.42 29.11 -1.74
N GLU A 215 1.92 30.34 -1.59
CA GLU A 215 0.62 30.58 -0.96
C GLU A 215 -0.56 30.12 -1.83
N ALA A 216 -1.66 29.74 -1.19
CA ALA A 216 -2.89 29.37 -1.86
C ALA A 216 -3.43 30.55 -2.70
N LYS A 217 -3.65 30.31 -4.00
CA LYS A 217 -4.32 31.27 -4.90
C LYS A 217 -5.83 31.24 -4.73
N LEU A 218 -6.36 30.12 -4.26
CA LEU A 218 -7.79 29.89 -4.04
C LEU A 218 -8.06 29.65 -2.55
N ASN A 219 -8.86 30.50 -1.94
CA ASN A 219 -9.34 30.32 -0.58
C ASN A 219 -10.56 29.40 -0.58
N LEU A 220 -10.32 28.10 -0.36
CA LEU A 220 -11.36 27.07 -0.30
C LEU A 220 -11.51 26.56 1.14
N GLN A 221 -12.74 26.24 1.54
CA GLN A 221 -13.03 25.62 2.84
C GLN A 221 -13.31 24.12 2.67
N GLY A 222 -12.70 23.29 3.51
CA GLY A 222 -12.87 21.84 3.48
C GLY A 222 -11.68 21.10 4.12
N PRO A 223 -11.73 19.76 4.18
CA PRO A 223 -10.58 18.97 4.62
C PRO A 223 -9.41 19.19 3.65
N ARG A 224 -8.22 19.41 4.23
CA ARG A 224 -6.99 19.63 3.46
C ARG A 224 -6.44 18.29 3.01
N GLN A 225 -6.22 18.14 1.71
CA GLN A 225 -5.56 16.99 1.12
C GLN A 225 -4.22 17.45 0.55
N LEU A 226 -3.13 16.79 0.94
CA LEU A 226 -1.79 17.09 0.48
C LEU A 226 -1.30 15.92 -0.37
N ILE A 227 -1.00 16.21 -1.63
CA ILE A 227 -0.43 15.23 -2.53
C ILE A 227 1.08 15.37 -2.42
N LEU A 228 1.74 14.30 -2.00
CA LEU A 228 3.12 14.32 -1.55
C LEU A 228 3.95 13.28 -2.30
N ASP A 229 5.18 13.67 -2.60
CA ASP A 229 6.22 12.81 -3.15
C ASP A 229 7.57 13.21 -2.53
N THR A 230 8.49 12.25 -2.42
CA THR A 230 9.81 12.47 -1.84
C THR A 230 10.91 11.82 -2.66
N GLU A 231 12.03 12.54 -2.83
CA GLU A 231 13.26 11.95 -3.35
C GLU A 231 14.22 11.66 -2.21
N THR A 232 14.95 10.56 -2.34
CA THR A 232 15.81 10.02 -1.28
C THR A 232 17.16 9.59 -1.83
N THR A 233 18.17 9.51 -0.97
CA THR A 233 19.49 9.00 -1.37
C THR A 233 19.46 7.51 -1.77
N GLY A 234 18.41 6.77 -1.40
CA GLY A 234 18.28 5.34 -1.61
C GLY A 234 16.99 4.80 -1.00
N PHE A 235 16.77 3.48 -1.08
CA PHE A 235 15.48 2.88 -0.74
C PHE A 235 15.30 2.51 0.75
N TYR A 236 16.34 2.60 1.58
CA TYR A 236 16.34 2.01 2.91
C TYR A 236 16.36 3.06 4.03
N TYR A 237 15.16 3.45 4.51
CA TYR A 237 14.99 4.39 5.62
C TYR A 237 15.65 3.95 6.94
N GLN A 238 15.84 2.64 7.14
CA GLN A 238 16.53 2.07 8.31
C GLN A 238 18.06 2.11 8.16
N ASP A 239 18.58 1.96 6.93
CA ASP A 239 20.00 1.78 6.62
C ASP A 239 20.66 3.08 6.13
N SER A 240 20.58 4.12 6.96
CA SER A 240 21.21 5.45 6.77
C SER A 240 20.73 6.32 5.61
N ASP A 241 19.82 5.86 4.75
CA ASP A 241 19.29 6.71 3.68
C ASP A 241 18.48 7.88 4.24
N ARG A 242 18.49 8.98 3.49
CA ARG A 242 17.95 10.28 3.91
C ARG A 242 17.12 10.87 2.79
N ILE A 243 16.17 11.71 3.18
CA ILE A 243 15.38 12.50 2.25
C ILE A 243 16.23 13.65 1.71
N ILE A 244 16.17 13.89 0.40
CA ILE A 244 16.89 14.96 -0.30
C ILE A 244 15.96 15.98 -0.96
N GLU A 245 14.71 15.60 -1.24
CA GLU A 245 13.70 16.50 -1.77
C GLU A 245 12.33 16.13 -1.20
N VAL A 246 11.55 17.15 -0.85
CA VAL A 246 10.14 16.99 -0.48
C VAL A 246 9.31 17.94 -1.33
N GLY A 247 8.31 17.38 -2.02
CA GLY A 247 7.32 18.13 -2.77
C GLY A 247 5.94 17.79 -2.26
N ALA A 248 5.15 18.80 -1.88
CA ALA A 248 3.74 18.59 -1.59
C ALA A 248 2.88 19.72 -2.15
N ILE A 249 1.72 19.36 -2.70
CA ILE A 249 0.75 20.32 -3.24
C ILE A 249 -0.59 20.16 -2.52
N GLU A 250 -1.26 21.29 -2.32
CA GLU A 250 -2.52 21.32 -1.60
C GLU A 250 -3.73 21.25 -2.53
N MET A 251 -4.68 20.42 -2.11
CA MET A 251 -5.96 20.20 -2.74
C MET A 251 -7.07 20.28 -1.70
N ILE A 252 -8.13 21.00 -2.03
CA ILE A 252 -9.35 21.09 -1.19
C ILE A 252 -10.55 20.87 -2.11
N ASN A 253 -11.47 20.00 -1.72
CA ASN A 253 -12.67 19.67 -2.49
C ASN A 253 -12.35 19.33 -3.96
N ARG A 254 -11.31 18.52 -4.18
CA ARG A 254 -10.85 18.08 -5.51
C ARG A 254 -10.37 19.21 -6.43
N LYS A 255 -10.03 20.37 -5.88
CA LYS A 255 -9.43 21.50 -6.61
C LYS A 255 -8.09 21.85 -6.00
N LEU A 256 -7.06 21.95 -6.84
CA LEU A 256 -5.74 22.43 -6.42
C LEU A 256 -5.86 23.89 -5.98
N THR A 257 -5.42 24.21 -4.76
CA THR A 257 -5.50 25.58 -4.22
C THR A 257 -4.40 26.47 -4.81
N GLY A 258 -3.36 25.86 -5.37
CA GLY A 258 -2.13 26.51 -5.81
C GLY A 258 -1.10 26.65 -4.70
N SER A 259 -1.43 26.26 -3.46
CA SER A 259 -0.45 26.16 -2.38
C SER A 259 0.44 24.94 -2.59
N SER A 260 1.73 25.11 -2.40
CA SER A 260 2.71 24.03 -2.47
C SER A 260 3.87 24.28 -1.52
N ILE A 261 4.49 23.21 -1.06
CA ILE A 261 5.75 23.24 -0.34
C ILE A 261 6.78 22.46 -1.16
N HIS A 262 7.93 23.07 -1.38
CA HIS A 262 9.03 22.45 -2.09
C HIS A 262 10.35 22.76 -1.39
N ILE A 263 11.06 21.70 -1.00
CA ILE A 263 12.27 21.80 -0.18
C ILE A 263 13.30 20.82 -0.72
N TYR A 264 14.51 21.33 -0.98
CA TYR A 264 15.72 20.50 -1.11
C TYR A 264 16.44 20.43 0.23
N ILE A 265 16.92 19.25 0.57
CA ILE A 265 17.46 18.92 1.89
C ILE A 265 18.87 18.37 1.73
N ASN A 266 19.81 18.86 2.54
CA ASN A 266 21.14 18.29 2.64
C ASN A 266 21.08 17.00 3.48
N PRO A 267 21.37 15.82 2.90
CA PRO A 267 21.26 14.55 3.60
C PRO A 267 22.44 14.28 4.57
N GLU A 268 23.47 15.14 4.58
CA GLU A 268 24.73 14.95 5.31
C GLU A 268 25.47 13.65 4.94
N LYS A 269 25.13 13.05 3.80
CA LYS A 269 25.75 11.85 3.24
C LYS A 269 25.81 11.93 1.71
N PRO A 270 26.62 11.10 1.06
CA PRO A 270 26.60 10.99 -0.39
C PRO A 270 25.23 10.53 -0.91
N VAL A 271 24.77 11.15 -1.98
CA VAL A 271 23.51 10.79 -2.67
C VAL A 271 23.63 9.41 -3.32
N GLY A 272 24.77 9.11 -3.96
CA GLY A 272 25.06 7.79 -4.51
C GLY A 272 24.40 7.53 -5.86
N ASP A 273 23.94 6.29 -6.10
CA ASP A 273 23.40 5.86 -7.40
C ASP A 273 21.99 6.45 -7.70
N SER A 274 21.34 7.06 -6.72
CA SER A 274 20.01 7.69 -6.86
C SER A 274 20.03 8.91 -7.79
N VAL A 275 21.21 9.51 -8.01
CA VAL A 275 21.43 10.60 -8.99
C VAL A 275 20.93 10.23 -10.38
N ASP A 276 21.02 8.96 -10.79
CA ASP A 276 20.55 8.51 -12.11
C ASP A 276 19.03 8.59 -12.27
N VAL A 277 18.28 8.67 -11.16
CA VAL A 277 16.81 8.70 -11.12
C VAL A 277 16.28 10.13 -11.12
N HIS A 278 16.78 10.96 -10.21
CA HIS A 278 16.29 12.32 -9.96
C HIS A 278 17.26 13.43 -10.40
N GLY A 279 18.50 13.10 -10.81
CA GLY A 279 19.47 14.07 -11.34
C GLY A 279 20.03 15.06 -10.32
N ILE A 280 19.77 14.84 -9.04
CA ILE A 280 20.17 15.73 -7.93
C ILE A 280 21.57 15.32 -7.47
N THR A 281 22.58 16.16 -7.69
CA THR A 281 23.96 15.84 -7.34
C THR A 281 24.32 16.28 -5.91
N ASP A 282 25.37 15.68 -5.36
CA ASP A 282 25.92 16.05 -4.06
C ASP A 282 26.26 17.55 -4.01
N GLU A 283 26.86 18.10 -5.06
CA GLU A 283 27.24 19.52 -5.14
C GLU A 283 26.04 20.47 -5.05
N PHE A 284 24.88 20.05 -5.57
CA PHE A 284 23.66 20.84 -5.52
C PHE A 284 23.03 20.88 -4.11
N LEU A 285 23.27 19.85 -3.30
CA LEU A 285 22.69 19.74 -1.96
C LEU A 285 23.58 20.31 -0.85
N VAL A 286 24.85 20.64 -1.13
CA VAL A 286 25.79 21.15 -0.11
C VAL A 286 25.29 22.42 0.58
N ASP A 287 24.69 23.34 -0.17
CA ASP A 287 24.20 24.64 0.32
C ASP A 287 22.77 24.59 0.88
N LYS A 288 22.11 23.41 0.84
CA LYS A 288 20.73 23.24 1.28
C LYS A 288 20.63 23.00 2.79
N PRO A 289 19.49 23.32 3.43
CA PRO A 289 19.30 23.09 4.86
C PRO A 289 19.34 21.62 5.21
N LYS A 290 19.75 21.31 6.44
CA LYS A 290 19.60 19.97 7.00
C LYS A 290 18.14 19.72 7.37
N TYR A 291 17.76 18.45 7.46
CA TYR A 291 16.40 18.07 7.84
C TYR A 291 15.95 18.71 9.16
N ALA A 292 16.83 18.74 10.18
CA ALA A 292 16.52 19.32 11.48
C ALA A 292 16.16 20.82 11.44
N GLU A 293 16.62 21.56 10.43
CA GLU A 293 16.35 22.99 10.26
C GLU A 293 14.98 23.27 9.62
N ILE A 294 14.43 22.28 8.89
CA ILE A 294 13.14 22.40 8.19
C ILE A 294 12.02 21.56 8.82
N ALA A 295 12.36 20.69 9.77
CA ALA A 295 11.43 19.71 10.34
C ALA A 295 10.19 20.34 10.96
N ASP A 296 10.33 21.40 11.77
CA ASP A 296 9.19 22.07 12.41
C ASP A 296 8.23 22.67 11.37
N THR A 297 8.78 23.31 10.34
CA THR A 297 8.00 23.95 9.27
C THR A 297 7.29 22.92 8.41
N LEU A 298 7.98 21.84 8.05
CA LEU A 298 7.39 20.74 7.28
C LEU A 298 6.30 20.03 8.09
N PHE A 299 6.56 19.71 9.36
CA PHE A 299 5.59 19.08 10.25
C PHE A 299 4.34 19.94 10.43
N ALA A 300 4.51 21.24 10.66
CA ALA A 300 3.38 22.17 10.78
C ALA A 300 2.55 22.26 9.49
N TYR A 301 3.18 22.16 8.32
CA TYR A 301 2.48 22.19 7.04
C TYR A 301 1.64 20.92 6.80
N LEU A 302 2.20 19.75 7.13
CA LEU A 302 1.59 18.44 6.90
C LEU A 302 0.52 18.06 7.95
N LYS A 303 0.70 18.50 9.20
CA LYS A 303 -0.16 18.13 10.34
C LYS A 303 -1.64 18.40 10.07
N GLY A 304 -2.49 17.40 10.33
CA GLY A 304 -3.95 17.52 10.24
C GLY A 304 -4.52 17.52 8.82
N ALA A 305 -3.70 17.23 7.82
CA ALA A 305 -4.14 17.00 6.44
C ALA A 305 -4.14 15.49 6.10
N GLU A 306 -4.93 15.11 5.10
CA GLU A 306 -4.86 13.80 4.46
C GLU A 306 -3.68 13.78 3.48
N ILE A 307 -2.72 12.88 3.67
CA ILE A 307 -1.58 12.69 2.78
C ILE A 307 -1.94 11.69 1.69
N ILE A 308 -1.80 12.10 0.43
CA ILE A 308 -2.03 11.29 -0.75
C ILE A 308 -0.68 11.09 -1.44
N ALA A 309 -0.18 9.85 -1.48
CA ALA A 309 1.10 9.53 -2.10
C ALA A 309 1.01 8.26 -2.95
N HIS A 310 1.98 8.04 -3.84
CA HIS A 310 2.05 6.85 -4.68
C HIS A 310 3.04 5.85 -4.10
N ASN A 311 2.54 4.74 -3.57
CA ASN A 311 3.30 3.86 -2.66
C ASN A 311 3.57 4.56 -1.32
N ALA A 312 2.52 5.14 -0.71
CA ALA A 312 2.63 6.00 0.48
C ALA A 312 3.40 5.39 1.65
N THR A 313 3.47 4.07 1.75
CA THR A 313 4.29 3.39 2.76
C THR A 313 5.77 3.79 2.67
N PHE A 314 6.29 4.07 1.47
CA PHE A 314 7.66 4.50 1.26
C PHE A 314 7.92 5.88 1.89
N ASP A 315 7.22 6.90 1.41
CA ASP A 315 7.37 8.29 1.86
C ASP A 315 7.13 8.43 3.37
N MET A 316 6.05 7.81 3.87
CA MET A 316 5.69 7.88 5.28
C MET A 316 6.77 7.28 6.18
N ASN A 317 7.37 6.14 5.80
CA ASN A 317 8.44 5.54 6.60
C ASN A 317 9.69 6.44 6.66
N PHE A 318 10.03 7.13 5.56
CA PHE A 318 11.14 8.07 5.53
C PHE A 318 10.85 9.31 6.39
N LEU A 319 9.66 9.91 6.24
CA LEU A 319 9.24 11.06 7.01
C LEU A 319 9.18 10.75 8.51
N ASP A 320 8.54 9.65 8.90
CA ASP A 320 8.42 9.21 10.30
C ASP A 320 9.79 9.03 10.95
N MET A 321 10.74 8.43 10.23
CA MET A 321 12.10 8.26 10.74
C MET A 321 12.85 9.58 10.91
N GLU A 322 12.73 10.50 9.96
CA GLU A 322 13.41 11.80 10.05
C GLU A 322 12.78 12.69 11.14
N PHE A 323 11.44 12.71 11.29
CA PHE A 323 10.79 13.40 12.40
C PHE A 323 11.17 12.82 13.76
N LYS A 324 11.23 11.48 13.86
CA LYS A 324 11.68 10.80 15.08
C LYS A 324 13.11 11.16 15.47
N ARG A 325 14.00 11.39 14.50
CA ARG A 325 15.39 11.81 14.76
C ARG A 325 15.48 13.22 15.34
N VAL A 326 14.54 14.10 14.98
CA VAL A 326 14.46 15.48 15.49
C VAL A 326 13.69 15.55 16.81
N GLY A 327 12.98 14.48 17.19
CA GLY A 327 12.19 14.41 18.42
C GLY A 327 10.76 14.89 18.26
N LEU A 328 10.25 14.95 17.02
CA LEU A 328 8.85 15.24 16.72
C LEU A 328 8.02 13.95 16.72
N PRO A 329 6.68 14.03 16.92
CA PRO A 329 5.78 12.89 16.79
C PRO A 329 5.83 12.27 15.39
N LEU A 330 5.39 11.01 15.27
CA LEU A 330 5.25 10.35 13.98
C LEU A 330 4.15 11.03 13.18
N LEU A 331 4.35 11.18 11.87
CA LEU A 331 3.37 11.80 11.00
C LEU A 331 2.14 10.89 10.84
N SER A 332 2.35 9.57 10.89
CA SER A 332 1.30 8.55 10.89
C SER A 332 0.30 8.65 12.06
N ASP A 333 0.67 9.31 13.17
CA ASP A 333 -0.23 9.53 14.31
C ASP A 333 -1.12 10.77 14.15
N VAL A 334 -0.79 11.67 13.22
CA VAL A 334 -1.40 13.01 13.11
C VAL A 334 -2.02 13.31 11.74
N CYS A 335 -1.87 12.40 10.78
CA CYS A 335 -2.34 12.54 9.41
C CYS A 335 -3.01 11.25 8.94
N ASP A 336 -4.11 11.40 8.19
CA ASP A 336 -4.67 10.30 7.42
C ASP A 336 -3.80 10.05 6.18
N VAL A 337 -3.68 8.79 5.75
CA VAL A 337 -2.82 8.42 4.62
C VAL A 337 -3.60 7.62 3.60
N THR A 338 -3.57 8.08 2.34
CA THR A 338 -4.17 7.43 1.19
C THR A 338 -3.09 7.00 0.20
N ASP A 339 -2.94 5.69 0.00
CA ASP A 339 -2.02 5.12 -0.99
C ASP A 339 -2.69 4.99 -2.37
N THR A 340 -2.27 5.83 -3.31
CA THR A 340 -2.78 5.80 -4.68
C THR A 340 -2.35 4.57 -5.45
N LEU A 341 -1.26 3.90 -5.09
CA LEU A 341 -0.85 2.65 -5.72
C LEU A 341 -1.81 1.52 -5.35
N ALA A 342 -2.24 1.44 -4.09
CA ALA A 342 -3.27 0.51 -3.65
C ALA A 342 -4.61 0.78 -4.38
N LEU A 343 -5.01 2.06 -4.49
CA LEU A 343 -6.19 2.46 -5.27
C LEU A 343 -6.07 2.05 -6.74
N ALA A 344 -4.90 2.24 -7.35
CA ALA A 344 -4.65 1.88 -8.73
C ALA A 344 -4.68 0.36 -8.95
N LYS A 345 -4.12 -0.42 -8.03
CA LYS A 345 -4.14 -1.89 -8.06
C LYS A 345 -5.56 -2.44 -7.95
N ASN A 346 -6.42 -1.84 -7.13
CA ASN A 346 -7.81 -2.23 -7.02
C ASN A 346 -8.59 -1.90 -8.30
N LYS A 347 -8.39 -0.70 -8.86
CA LYS A 347 -9.07 -0.26 -10.09
C LYS A 347 -8.59 -0.99 -11.34
N HIS A 348 -7.32 -1.39 -11.38
CA HIS A 348 -6.66 -2.02 -12.53
C HIS A 348 -5.85 -3.25 -12.11
N PRO A 349 -6.53 -4.35 -11.71
CA PRO A 349 -5.86 -5.56 -11.26
C PRO A 349 -5.08 -6.22 -12.41
N GLY A 350 -3.90 -6.77 -12.11
CA GLY A 350 -3.05 -7.49 -13.07
C GLY A 350 -2.33 -6.61 -14.10
N GLN A 351 -2.47 -5.28 -14.03
CA GLN A 351 -1.81 -4.36 -14.94
C GLN A 351 -0.68 -3.58 -14.26
N LYS A 352 0.18 -2.94 -15.07
CA LYS A 352 1.17 -1.99 -14.56
C LYS A 352 0.44 -0.77 -13.99
N ASN A 353 0.77 -0.43 -12.74
CA ASN A 353 0.19 0.67 -11.99
C ASN A 353 1.26 1.62 -11.45
N SER A 354 2.42 1.70 -12.11
CA SER A 354 3.39 2.77 -11.84
C SER A 354 2.83 4.11 -12.30
N LEU A 355 3.34 5.22 -11.75
CA LEU A 355 2.92 6.57 -12.12
C LEU A 355 2.95 6.77 -13.65
N ASP A 356 4.04 6.39 -14.32
CA ASP A 356 4.15 6.45 -15.79
C ASP A 356 3.08 5.65 -16.53
N ALA A 357 2.70 4.49 -16.00
CA ALA A 357 1.66 3.66 -16.60
C ALA A 357 0.28 4.32 -16.44
N LEU A 358 0.02 4.96 -15.30
CA LEU A 358 -1.22 5.67 -15.02
C LEU A 358 -1.33 6.96 -15.84
N VAL A 359 -0.24 7.72 -15.99
CA VAL A 359 -0.17 8.90 -16.87
C VAL A 359 -0.58 8.55 -18.29
N ARG A 360 -0.03 7.46 -18.84
CA ARG A 360 -0.39 6.98 -20.18
C ARG A 360 -1.84 6.50 -20.25
N ARG A 361 -2.33 5.81 -19.21
CA ARG A 361 -3.68 5.26 -19.18
C ARG A 361 -4.77 6.34 -19.13
N TYR A 362 -4.54 7.38 -18.34
CA TYR A 362 -5.49 8.48 -18.18
C TYR A 362 -5.26 9.65 -19.16
N GLU A 363 -4.37 9.45 -20.15
CA GLU A 363 -4.07 10.44 -21.20
C GLU A 363 -3.67 11.81 -20.63
N ILE A 364 -2.95 11.80 -19.50
CA ILE A 364 -2.50 13.03 -18.84
C ILE A 364 -1.39 13.65 -19.71
N PRO A 365 -1.42 14.98 -19.94
CA PRO A 365 -0.41 15.65 -20.76
C PRO A 365 1.00 15.30 -20.30
N ALA A 366 1.82 14.80 -21.21
CA ALA A 366 3.21 14.48 -20.92
C ALA A 366 3.96 15.76 -20.57
N ARG A 367 4.59 15.75 -19.38
CA ARG A 367 5.50 16.78 -18.93
C ARG A 367 6.93 16.28 -19.16
N ASP A 368 7.89 17.19 -19.35
CA ASP A 368 9.29 16.80 -19.47
C ASP A 368 9.77 16.24 -18.11
N ARG A 369 9.84 14.91 -18.05
CA ARG A 369 10.22 14.11 -16.87
C ARG A 369 11.53 13.39 -17.16
N THR A 370 12.52 14.12 -17.67
CA THR A 370 13.86 13.57 -17.92
C THR A 370 14.49 13.06 -16.61
N PHE A 371 14.20 13.74 -15.50
CA PHE A 371 14.52 13.29 -14.14
C PHE A 371 13.26 13.29 -13.27
N HIS A 372 13.24 12.42 -12.27
CA HIS A 372 12.24 12.46 -11.20
C HIS A 372 12.48 13.70 -10.34
N GLY A 373 11.40 14.31 -9.87
CA GLY A 373 11.48 15.47 -9.00
C GLY A 373 10.21 15.57 -8.20
N ALA A 374 10.36 15.66 -6.89
CA ALA A 374 9.25 15.46 -5.95
C ALA A 374 8.05 16.37 -6.24
N LEU A 375 8.28 17.65 -6.53
CA LEU A 375 7.18 18.57 -6.83
C LEU A 375 6.47 18.23 -8.15
N LEU A 376 7.24 17.91 -9.20
CA LEU A 376 6.69 17.56 -10.51
C LEU A 376 5.86 16.27 -10.43
N ASP A 377 6.38 15.29 -9.70
CA ASP A 377 5.74 13.99 -9.52
C ASP A 377 4.49 14.10 -8.66
N ALA A 378 4.48 14.95 -7.63
CA ALA A 378 3.27 15.30 -6.88
C ALA A 378 2.20 15.96 -7.78
N GLU A 379 2.58 16.89 -8.67
CA GLU A 379 1.64 17.50 -9.60
C GLU A 379 1.06 16.50 -10.62
N ILE A 380 1.89 15.59 -11.15
CA ILE A 380 1.43 14.52 -12.03
C ILE A 380 0.49 13.58 -11.27
N LEU A 381 0.85 13.25 -10.03
CA LEU A 381 0.05 12.40 -9.16
C LEU A 381 -1.32 13.03 -8.86
N ALA A 382 -1.42 14.36 -8.74
CA ALA A 382 -2.71 15.03 -8.61
C ALA A 382 -3.62 14.81 -9.80
N ASP A 383 -3.10 14.98 -11.01
CA ASP A 383 -3.87 14.76 -12.23
C ASP A 383 -4.32 13.31 -12.32
N VAL A 384 -3.43 12.36 -11.99
CA VAL A 384 -3.73 10.91 -11.93
C VAL A 384 -4.80 10.62 -10.88
N TYR A 385 -4.65 11.13 -9.66
CA TYR A 385 -5.59 10.89 -8.58
C TYR A 385 -6.97 11.46 -8.89
N LEU A 386 -7.04 12.67 -9.45
CA LEU A 386 -8.30 13.29 -9.88
C LEU A 386 -8.95 12.49 -11.00
N ALA A 387 -8.19 11.99 -11.99
CA ALA A 387 -8.72 11.14 -13.05
C ALA A 387 -9.18 9.77 -12.53
N MET A 388 -8.44 9.19 -11.58
CA MET A 388 -8.77 7.92 -10.94
C MET A 388 -10.06 7.98 -10.13
N THR A 389 -10.25 9.05 -9.38
CA THR A 389 -11.38 9.23 -8.45
C THR A 389 -12.53 10.04 -9.06
N GLY A 390 -12.30 10.69 -10.19
CA GLY A 390 -13.25 11.60 -10.85
C GLY A 390 -14.20 10.93 -11.82
N GLY A 391 -14.44 9.62 -11.69
CA GLY A 391 -15.28 8.88 -12.62
C GLY A 391 -16.60 9.60 -12.94
N GLN A 392 -17.03 9.50 -14.20
CA GLN A 392 -18.46 9.52 -14.50
C GLN A 392 -19.15 8.65 -13.45
N VAL A 393 -20.27 9.13 -12.90
CA VAL A 393 -21.18 8.30 -12.11
C VAL A 393 -21.42 7.04 -12.95
N SER A 394 -20.73 5.95 -12.63
CA SER A 394 -21.03 4.69 -13.25
C SER A 394 -22.41 4.37 -12.69
N PHE A 395 -23.43 4.53 -13.53
CA PHE A 395 -24.62 3.72 -13.38
C PHE A 395 -24.19 2.27 -13.63
N ASP A 396 -23.41 1.72 -12.70
CA ASP A 396 -23.05 0.31 -12.67
C ASP A 396 -24.31 -0.44 -12.22
N MET A 397 -25.24 -0.58 -13.16
CA MET A 397 -26.36 -1.49 -13.07
C MET A 397 -25.89 -2.96 -13.20
N ASP A 398 -24.66 -3.19 -13.70
CA ASP A 398 -24.10 -4.53 -13.95
C ASP A 398 -23.05 -4.99 -12.90
N ALA A 399 -22.43 -4.11 -12.11
CA ALA A 399 -21.46 -4.53 -11.08
C ALA A 399 -22.10 -5.21 -9.85
N LEU A 400 -23.44 -5.25 -9.79
CA LEU A 400 -24.20 -6.04 -8.81
C LEU A 400 -24.54 -7.46 -9.31
N SER A 401 -24.13 -7.84 -10.53
CA SER A 401 -24.53 -9.12 -11.15
C SER A 401 -23.50 -10.24 -11.07
N GLU A 402 -22.25 -9.97 -10.68
CA GLU A 402 -21.16 -10.97 -10.71
C GLU A 402 -20.73 -11.53 -9.35
N SER A 403 -21.49 -11.29 -8.27
CA SER A 403 -21.13 -11.81 -6.93
C SER A 403 -22.18 -12.67 -6.24
N GLU A 404 -23.01 -13.44 -6.98
CA GLU A 404 -23.87 -14.47 -6.36
C GLU A 404 -24.00 -15.75 -7.20
N GLU A 405 -22.92 -16.53 -7.31
CA GLU A 405 -23.00 -18.00 -7.46
C GLU A 405 -22.44 -18.76 -6.23
N GLY A 406 -22.21 -18.04 -5.13
CA GLY A 406 -21.96 -18.63 -3.82
C GLY A 406 -23.21 -18.61 -2.97
N GLN A 407 -23.71 -19.78 -2.58
CA GLN A 407 -24.83 -19.98 -1.64
C GLN A 407 -24.82 -18.96 -0.48
N SER A 408 -25.65 -17.93 -0.56
CA SER A 408 -26.00 -17.10 0.58
C SER A 408 -27.51 -16.91 0.60
N LYS A 409 -28.13 -17.39 1.67
CA LYS A 409 -29.52 -17.05 1.98
C LYS A 409 -29.57 -15.55 2.21
N THR A 410 -30.08 -14.80 1.23
CA THR A 410 -30.38 -13.38 1.36
C THR A 410 -31.45 -13.20 2.44
N SER A 411 -31.02 -12.92 3.68
CA SER A 411 -31.89 -12.34 4.68
C SER A 411 -32.16 -10.90 4.27
N ARG A 412 -33.30 -10.64 3.60
CA ARG A 412 -33.81 -9.27 3.45
C ARG A 412 -34.03 -8.70 4.84
N GLN A 413 -33.15 -7.81 5.28
CA GLN A 413 -33.44 -6.95 6.42
C GLN A 413 -34.35 -5.83 5.91
N THR A 414 -35.60 -5.81 6.38
CA THR A 414 -36.48 -4.65 6.27
C THR A 414 -35.94 -3.58 7.20
N ILE A 415 -35.40 -2.51 6.63
CA ILE A 415 -35.07 -1.30 7.37
C ILE A 415 -36.29 -0.40 7.26
N GLU A 416 -37.00 -0.18 8.36
CA GLU A 416 -38.05 0.85 8.45
C GLU A 416 -37.37 2.21 8.58
N VAL A 417 -37.20 2.90 7.45
CA VAL A 417 -36.72 4.28 7.42
C VAL A 417 -37.90 5.18 7.12
N ASP A 418 -38.19 6.13 8.01
CA ASP A 418 -39.22 7.14 7.80
C ASP A 418 -38.66 8.26 6.90
N LEU A 419 -38.88 8.12 5.60
CA LEU A 419 -38.44 9.07 4.59
C LEU A 419 -39.58 10.04 4.25
N PRO A 420 -39.33 11.36 4.20
CA PRO A 420 -40.36 12.33 3.86
C PRO A 420 -40.84 12.13 2.41
N VAL A 421 -42.13 11.83 2.25
CA VAL A 421 -42.77 11.74 0.93
C VAL A 421 -43.22 13.14 0.49
N ILE A 422 -42.62 13.64 -0.58
CA ILE A 422 -43.00 14.93 -1.16
C ILE A 422 -44.16 14.71 -2.14
N TYR A 423 -45.33 15.23 -1.79
CA TYR A 423 -46.52 15.18 -2.65
C TYR A 423 -46.54 16.33 -3.66
N PRO A 424 -47.11 16.11 -4.86
CA PRO A 424 -47.31 17.19 -5.82
C PRO A 424 -48.27 18.25 -5.25
N ASN A 425 -48.04 19.50 -5.61
CA ASN A 425 -48.94 20.59 -5.24
C ASN A 425 -50.21 20.61 -6.13
N ASN A 426 -51.22 21.38 -5.72
CA ASN A 426 -52.51 21.46 -6.45
C ASN A 426 -52.36 21.99 -7.88
N ASP A 427 -51.36 22.82 -8.15
CA ASP A 427 -51.11 23.37 -9.49
C ASP A 427 -50.51 22.30 -10.42
N GLU A 428 -49.59 21.49 -9.92
CA GLU A 428 -49.01 20.33 -10.62
C GLU A 428 -50.06 19.28 -10.93
N LEU A 429 -50.97 19.00 -9.99
CA LEU A 429 -52.13 18.12 -10.21
C LEU A 429 -53.04 18.65 -11.33
N ASN A 430 -53.38 19.94 -11.29
CA ASN A 430 -54.20 20.57 -12.32
C ASN A 430 -53.53 20.57 -13.70
N GLN A 431 -52.21 20.78 -13.74
CA GLN A 431 -51.43 20.70 -14.98
C GLN A 431 -51.43 19.27 -15.53
N HIS A 432 -51.29 18.26 -14.66
CA HIS A 432 -51.39 16.87 -15.04
C HIS A 432 -52.77 16.52 -15.61
N GLU A 433 -53.86 16.93 -14.96
CA GLU A 433 -55.22 16.70 -15.48
C GLU A 433 -55.47 17.40 -16.82
N THR A 434 -54.96 18.62 -16.96
CA THR A 434 -55.05 19.38 -18.22
C THR A 434 -54.30 18.65 -19.33
N TRP A 435 -53.12 18.12 -19.03
CA TRP A 435 -52.33 17.32 -19.97
C TRP A 435 -53.06 16.03 -20.36
N VAL A 436 -53.67 15.32 -19.40
CA VAL A 436 -54.46 14.10 -19.67
C VAL A 436 -55.61 14.39 -20.64
N LYS A 437 -56.34 15.49 -20.45
CA LYS A 437 -57.42 15.92 -21.35
C LYS A 437 -56.92 16.30 -22.74
N GLN A 438 -55.83 17.05 -22.83
CA GLN A 438 -55.20 17.41 -24.11
C GLN A 438 -54.70 16.18 -24.87
N PHE A 439 -54.18 15.19 -24.16
CA PHE A 439 -53.75 13.93 -24.77
C PHE A 439 -54.93 13.19 -25.40
N GLU A 440 -56.06 13.10 -24.69
CA GLU A 440 -57.28 12.48 -25.19
C GLU A 440 -57.85 13.22 -26.41
N GLU A 441 -57.93 14.55 -26.37
CA GLU A 441 -58.39 15.38 -27.49
C GLU A 441 -57.50 15.20 -28.74
N LYS A 442 -56.19 15.07 -28.56
CA LYS A 442 -55.22 14.96 -29.67
C LYS A 442 -55.18 13.56 -30.28
N HIS A 443 -55.36 12.51 -29.48
CA HIS A 443 -55.17 11.12 -29.90
C HIS A 443 -56.47 10.31 -30.04
N GLY A 444 -57.62 10.91 -29.68
CA GLY A 444 -58.95 10.31 -29.82
C GLY A 444 -59.18 9.07 -28.93
N LYS A 445 -58.28 8.81 -27.98
CA LYS A 445 -58.35 7.74 -26.98
C LYS A 445 -57.76 8.23 -25.65
N PRO A 446 -58.33 7.84 -24.50
CA PRO A 446 -57.79 8.19 -23.18
C PRO A 446 -56.42 7.52 -22.93
N CYS A 447 -55.57 8.18 -22.14
CA CYS A 447 -54.30 7.59 -21.69
C CYS A 447 -54.52 6.64 -20.50
N PHE A 448 -53.51 5.83 -20.16
CA PHE A 448 -53.59 4.88 -19.03
C PHE A 448 -53.77 5.53 -17.66
N PHE A 449 -53.46 6.82 -17.55
CA PHE A 449 -53.63 7.63 -16.33
C PHE A 449 -55.04 8.24 -16.22
N ALA A 450 -55.86 8.16 -17.26
CA ALA A 450 -57.23 8.71 -17.28
C ALA A 450 -58.26 7.79 -16.61
N LYS A 451 -57.91 7.18 -15.47
CA LYS A 451 -58.82 6.29 -14.73
C LYS A 451 -59.76 7.05 -13.80
#